data_AF-A0A8S1MML6-F1
#
_entry.id   AF-A0A8S1MML6-F1
#
_cell.length_a   1.000
_cell.length_b   1.000
_cell.length_c   1.000
_cell.angle_alpha   90.00
_cell.angle_beta   90.00
_cell.angle_gamma   90.00
#
_symmetry.space_group_name_H-M   'P 1'
#
loop_
_entity.id
_entity.type
_entity.pdbx_description
1 polymer ?
#
loop_
_entity_poly.entity_id
_entity_poly.type
_entity_poly.pdbx_seq_one_letter_code
_entity_poly.pdbx_strand_id
1 'polypeptide(L)'
;MEELQVYEEMIKLKQNITLNELGAEQVFWLSEKKDPYSQVILQLNYIYKQICPVKKFELIGKLKYTICKCLDEYYSEHPMEKQKGIQVDSDHFLIILIYTLIRQNQPNFLIHLKFIQFTMSKEIEIDRGQNSWVFVSLLAAVTQIQEKDMCRDNLQNCLETVIQSQYIVEGI
;
A
#
# COMPACT_ATOMS: atom_id res chain seq x y z
N MET A 1 -12.48 -17.37 -0.45
CA MET A 1 -13.76 -16.63 -0.63
C MET A 1 -14.05 -15.76 0.58
N GLU A 2 -13.94 -16.29 1.80
CA GLU A 2 -14.09 -15.53 3.05
C GLU A 2 -13.16 -14.32 3.16
N GLU A 3 -11.86 -14.47 2.87
CA GLU A 3 -10.87 -13.37 2.92
C GLU A 3 -11.25 -12.17 2.03
N LEU A 4 -11.76 -12.44 0.82
CA LEU A 4 -12.20 -11.40 -0.12
C LEU A 4 -13.45 -10.68 0.36
N GLN A 5 -14.41 -11.41 0.95
CA GLN A 5 -15.62 -10.82 1.53
C GLN A 5 -15.27 -9.90 2.69
N VAL A 6 -14.39 -10.34 3.60
CA VAL A 6 -13.90 -9.50 4.71
C VAL A 6 -13.22 -8.25 4.16
N TYR A 7 -12.33 -8.39 3.19
CA TYR A 7 -11.64 -7.23 2.59
C TYR A 7 -12.62 -6.24 1.94
N GLU A 8 -13.60 -6.73 1.19
CA GLU A 8 -14.64 -5.91 0.56
C GLU A 8 -15.49 -5.15 1.59
N GLU A 9 -15.92 -5.82 2.65
CA GLU A 9 -16.69 -5.21 3.74
C GLU A 9 -15.89 -4.11 4.43
N MET A 10 -14.62 -4.38 4.76
CA MET A 10 -13.78 -3.43 5.45
C MET A 10 -13.41 -2.22 4.59
N ILE A 11 -13.18 -2.40 3.28
CA ILE A 11 -13.02 -1.28 2.33
C ILE A 11 -14.25 -0.37 2.35
N LYS A 12 -15.46 -0.94 2.32
CA LYS A 12 -16.72 -0.17 2.33
C LYS A 12 -16.89 0.60 3.63
N LEU A 13 -16.63 -0.05 4.76
CA LEU A 13 -16.73 0.57 6.09
C LEU A 13 -15.73 1.73 6.26
N LYS A 14 -14.55 1.63 5.66
CA LYS A 14 -13.45 2.60 5.83
C LYS A 14 -13.34 3.64 4.71
N GLN A 15 -14.27 3.68 3.76
CA GLN A 15 -14.20 4.56 2.57
C GLN A 15 -13.90 6.04 2.86
N ASN A 16 -14.37 6.55 4.00
CA ASN A 16 -14.23 7.96 4.35
C ASN A 16 -13.01 8.27 5.21
N ILE A 17 -12.19 7.27 5.55
CA ILE A 17 -11.06 7.46 6.44
C ILE A 17 -10.05 8.49 5.91
N THR A 18 -9.56 9.33 6.80
CA THR A 18 -8.56 10.34 6.55
C THR A 18 -7.17 9.85 6.94
N LEU A 19 -6.13 10.49 6.38
CA LEU A 19 -4.75 10.21 6.79
C LEU A 19 -4.50 10.52 8.26
N ASN A 20 -5.20 11.50 8.83
CA ASN A 20 -5.15 11.82 10.26
C ASN A 20 -5.67 10.66 11.12
N GLU A 21 -6.80 10.06 10.75
CA GLU A 21 -7.38 8.90 11.46
C GLU A 21 -6.49 7.65 11.34
N LEU A 22 -5.66 7.57 10.30
CA LEU A 22 -4.62 6.55 10.15
C LEU A 22 -3.32 6.86 10.92
N GLY A 23 -3.25 8.01 11.61
CA GLY A 23 -2.07 8.43 12.36
C GLY A 23 -0.92 8.97 11.51
N ALA A 24 -1.18 9.40 10.28
CA ALA A 24 -0.16 10.08 9.47
C ALA A 24 0.17 11.46 10.05
N GLU A 25 1.43 11.86 9.96
CA GLU A 25 1.83 13.22 10.31
C GLU A 25 1.25 14.25 9.33
N GLN A 26 1.05 15.48 9.80
CA GLN A 26 0.42 16.55 9.01
C GLN A 26 1.15 16.85 7.69
N VAL A 27 2.46 16.62 7.64
CA VAL A 27 3.27 16.78 6.42
C VAL A 27 2.93 15.77 5.32
N PHE A 28 2.07 14.79 5.59
CA PHE A 28 1.55 13.86 4.58
C PHE A 28 0.08 14.15 4.22
N TRP A 29 -0.56 15.14 4.85
CA TRP A 29 -1.95 15.51 4.59
C TRP A 29 -2.04 16.52 3.44
N LEU A 30 -1.66 16.10 2.23
CA LEU A 30 -1.71 16.98 1.06
C LEU A 30 -3.16 17.47 0.87
N SER A 31 -3.39 18.78 0.91
CA SER A 31 -4.75 19.34 0.94
C SER A 31 -5.06 20.21 -0.27
N GLU A 32 -6.36 20.25 -0.58
CA GLU A 32 -7.11 21.14 -1.48
C GLU A 32 -7.34 20.64 -2.92
N LYS A 33 -8.54 20.08 -3.14
CA LYS A 33 -9.30 19.94 -4.42
C LYS A 33 -9.23 18.61 -5.19
N LYS A 34 -8.28 17.71 -4.94
CA LYS A 34 -8.26 16.33 -5.47
C LYS A 34 -7.73 15.35 -4.42
N ASP A 35 -8.03 14.06 -4.59
CA ASP A 35 -7.48 13.00 -3.74
C ASP A 35 -5.95 13.13 -3.71
N PRO A 36 -5.31 13.34 -2.53
CA PRO A 36 -3.91 13.75 -2.40
C PRO A 36 -2.92 12.81 -3.09
N TYR A 37 -3.28 11.54 -3.14
CA TYR A 37 -2.49 10.48 -3.77
C TYR A 37 -3.19 9.93 -5.02
N SER A 38 -3.94 10.76 -5.74
CA SER A 38 -4.69 10.36 -6.93
C SER A 38 -3.84 9.66 -8.00
N GLN A 39 -2.56 10.05 -8.17
CA GLN A 39 -1.65 9.35 -9.08
C GLN A 39 -1.34 7.92 -8.64
N VAL A 40 -1.23 7.68 -7.34
CA VAL A 40 -1.06 6.34 -6.76
C VAL A 40 -2.31 5.50 -7.04
N ILE A 41 -3.50 6.07 -6.82
CA ILE A 41 -4.78 5.41 -7.12
C ILE A 41 -4.89 5.05 -8.61
N LEU A 42 -4.50 5.97 -9.50
CA LEU A 42 -4.46 5.72 -10.94
C LEU A 42 -3.49 4.58 -11.30
N GLN A 43 -2.33 4.52 -10.66
CA GLN A 43 -1.37 3.44 -10.86
C GLN A 43 -1.90 2.09 -10.35
N LEU A 44 -2.55 2.05 -9.18
CA LEU A 44 -3.21 0.84 -8.67
C LEU A 44 -4.28 0.33 -9.64
N ASN A 45 -5.09 1.24 -10.19
CA ASN A 45 -6.08 0.92 -11.22
C ASN A 45 -5.44 0.45 -12.54
N TYR A 46 -4.27 0.97 -12.89
CA TYR A 46 -3.53 0.50 -14.04
C TYR A 46 -2.92 -0.90 -13.82
N ILE A 47 -2.40 -1.18 -12.61
CA ILE A 47 -1.94 -2.51 -12.20
C ILE A 47 -3.08 -3.52 -12.29
N TYR A 48 -4.27 -3.17 -11.79
CA TYR A 48 -5.48 -4.00 -11.88
C TYR A 48 -5.76 -4.45 -13.33
N LYS A 49 -5.69 -3.52 -14.29
CA LYS A 49 -5.94 -3.79 -15.72
C LYS A 49 -4.90 -4.67 -16.42
N GLN A 50 -3.73 -4.90 -15.83
CA GLN A 50 -2.73 -5.78 -16.46
C GLN A 50 -3.13 -7.25 -16.35
N ILE A 51 -2.67 -8.10 -17.27
CA ILE A 51 -2.89 -9.55 -17.21
C ILE A 51 -1.64 -10.25 -16.67
N CYS A 52 -0.46 -9.90 -17.19
CA CYS A 52 0.81 -10.55 -16.85
C CYS A 52 1.22 -10.27 -15.38
N PRO A 53 1.50 -11.31 -14.57
CA PRO A 53 1.89 -11.14 -13.16
C PRO A 53 3.25 -10.43 -13.02
N VAL A 54 4.23 -10.76 -13.87
CA VAL A 54 5.54 -10.09 -13.88
C VAL A 54 5.40 -8.59 -14.09
N LYS A 55 4.58 -8.19 -15.07
CA LYS A 55 4.31 -6.77 -15.33
C LYS A 55 3.59 -6.09 -14.17
N LYS A 56 2.66 -6.78 -13.48
CA LYS A 56 2.02 -6.24 -12.27
C LYS A 56 3.04 -6.02 -11.17
N PHE A 57 3.92 -7.00 -10.92
CA PHE A 57 4.95 -6.93 -9.90
C PHE A 57 5.93 -5.76 -10.13
N GLU A 58 6.41 -5.59 -11.36
CA GLU A 58 7.25 -4.44 -11.74
C GLU A 58 6.54 -3.09 -11.55
N LEU A 59 5.25 -3.01 -11.88
CA LEU A 59 4.46 -1.79 -11.69
C LEU A 59 4.18 -1.51 -10.21
N ILE A 60 4.03 -2.54 -9.39
CA ILE A 60 3.91 -2.43 -7.94
C ILE A 60 5.18 -1.82 -7.35
N GLY A 61 6.37 -2.29 -7.76
CA GLY A 61 7.65 -1.74 -7.29
C GLY A 61 7.81 -0.23 -7.51
N LYS A 62 7.09 0.33 -8.50
CA LYS A 62 7.10 1.76 -8.82
C LYS A 62 6.23 2.63 -7.89
N LEU A 63 5.35 2.04 -7.07
CA LEU A 63 4.42 2.80 -6.21
C LEU A 63 5.14 3.74 -5.22
N LYS A 64 6.31 3.32 -4.70
CA LYS A 64 7.15 4.16 -3.83
C LYS A 64 7.53 5.48 -4.50
N TYR A 65 7.99 5.41 -5.74
CA TYR A 65 8.35 6.60 -6.50
C TYR A 65 7.14 7.49 -6.78
N THR A 66 5.97 6.90 -7.04
CA THR A 66 4.74 7.66 -7.27
C THR A 66 4.25 8.37 -6.02
N ILE A 67 4.40 7.76 -4.84
CA ILE A 67 4.11 8.42 -3.55
C ILE A 67 5.06 9.61 -3.35
N CYS A 68 6.37 9.40 -3.49
CA CYS A 68 7.35 10.49 -3.38
C CYS A 68 7.05 11.61 -4.38
N LYS A 69 6.70 11.26 -5.62
CA LYS A 69 6.32 12.22 -6.66
C LYS A 69 5.11 13.07 -6.26
N CYS A 70 4.07 12.47 -5.66
CA CYS A 70 2.92 13.24 -5.17
C CYS A 70 3.34 14.27 -4.11
N LEU A 71 4.26 13.88 -3.21
CA LEU A 71 4.81 14.79 -2.20
C LEU A 71 5.62 15.91 -2.84
N ASP A 72 6.55 15.57 -3.73
CA ASP A 72 7.40 16.53 -4.43
C ASP A 72 6.58 17.55 -5.24
N GLU A 73 5.56 17.08 -5.98
CA GLU A 73 4.64 17.94 -6.74
C GLU A 73 3.87 18.88 -5.81
N TYR A 74 3.28 18.35 -4.73
CA TYR A 74 2.54 19.16 -3.77
C TYR A 74 3.41 20.26 -3.13
N TYR A 75 4.60 19.89 -2.68
CA TYR A 75 5.51 20.79 -1.98
C TYR A 75 6.26 21.75 -2.91
N SER A 76 6.37 21.43 -4.20
CA SER A 76 6.83 22.40 -5.20
C SER A 76 5.86 23.57 -5.34
N GLU A 77 4.56 23.34 -5.15
CA GLU A 77 3.51 24.36 -5.22
C GLU A 77 3.18 24.99 -3.86
N HIS A 78 3.43 24.27 -2.75
CA HIS A 78 3.14 24.69 -1.39
C HIS A 78 4.40 24.64 -0.50
N PRO A 79 5.34 25.60 -0.66
CA PRO A 79 6.56 25.59 0.13
C PRO A 79 6.30 25.72 1.62
N MET A 80 6.60 24.68 2.40
CA MET A 80 6.58 24.77 3.87
C MET A 80 7.89 25.37 4.37
N GLU A 81 7.81 26.24 5.39
CA GLU A 81 9.00 26.75 6.10
C GLU A 81 9.89 25.62 6.69
N LYS A 82 9.31 24.42 6.90
CA LYS A 82 9.98 23.20 7.39
C LYS A 82 10.26 22.15 6.31
N GLN A 83 10.40 22.53 5.03
CA GLN A 83 10.69 21.58 3.94
C GLN A 83 12.00 20.78 4.07
N LYS A 84 12.94 21.22 4.92
CA LYS A 84 14.21 20.52 5.11
C LYS A 84 14.00 19.20 5.84
N GLY A 85 13.75 18.13 5.07
CA GLY A 85 13.86 16.76 5.54
C GLY A 85 12.56 15.95 5.60
N ILE A 86 11.57 16.21 4.73
CA ILE A 86 10.45 15.28 4.58
C ILE A 86 11.01 13.94 4.07
N GLN A 87 11.06 12.95 4.94
CA GLN A 87 11.53 11.61 4.64
C GLN A 87 10.36 10.64 4.77
N VAL A 88 10.09 9.87 3.72
CA VAL A 88 9.13 8.77 3.76
C VAL A 88 9.85 7.52 4.25
N ASP A 89 9.62 7.15 5.50
CA ASP A 89 10.02 5.84 6.03
C ASP A 89 8.94 4.77 5.77
N SER A 90 9.16 3.57 6.32
CA SER A 90 8.27 2.42 6.16
C SER A 90 6.86 2.65 6.70
N ASP A 91 6.72 3.34 7.83
CA ASP A 91 5.43 3.54 8.50
C ASP A 91 4.58 4.53 7.71
N HIS A 92 5.20 5.64 7.30
CA HIS A 92 4.57 6.62 6.43
C HIS A 92 4.14 6.00 5.10
N PHE A 93 5.01 5.18 4.50
CA PHE A 93 4.70 4.47 3.27
C PHE A 93 3.50 3.54 3.42
N LEU A 94 3.46 2.73 4.48
CA LEU A 94 2.37 1.79 4.74
C LEU A 94 1.04 2.50 4.97
N ILE A 95 1.03 3.60 5.74
CA ILE A 95 -0.18 4.40 5.97
C ILE A 95 -0.73 4.95 4.65
N ILE A 96 0.13 5.47 3.77
CA ILE A 96 -0.28 5.99 2.46
C ILE A 96 -0.80 4.86 1.56
N LEU A 97 -0.20 3.65 1.61
CA LEU A 97 -0.72 2.48 0.90
C LEU A 97 -2.12 2.08 1.39
N ILE A 98 -2.34 2.02 2.70
CA ILE A 98 -3.66 1.71 3.29
C ILE A 98 -4.70 2.73 2.81
N TYR A 99 -4.38 4.02 2.93
CA TYR A 99 -5.26 5.10 2.48
C TYR A 99 -5.60 4.95 1.00
N THR A 100 -4.60 4.75 0.13
CA THR A 100 -4.80 4.67 -1.32
C THR A 100 -5.54 3.40 -1.75
N LEU A 101 -5.32 2.26 -1.10
CA LEU A 101 -6.08 1.02 -1.36
C LEU A 101 -7.56 1.17 -1.00
N ILE A 102 -7.87 1.80 0.14
CA ILE A 102 -9.25 2.09 0.54
C ILE A 102 -9.92 3.02 -0.48
N ARG A 103 -9.24 4.11 -0.86
CA ARG A 103 -9.74 5.08 -1.86
C ARG A 103 -9.87 4.51 -3.26
N GLN A 104 -9.03 3.54 -3.62
CA GLN A 104 -9.14 2.83 -4.89
C GLN A 104 -10.49 2.10 -5.02
N ASN A 105 -11.02 1.58 -3.89
CA ASN A 105 -12.30 0.89 -3.81
C ASN A 105 -12.44 -0.23 -4.86
N GLN A 106 -11.39 -1.07 -4.97
CA GLN A 106 -11.35 -2.24 -5.87
C GLN A 106 -11.07 -3.50 -5.05
N PRO A 107 -12.09 -4.16 -4.45
CA PRO A 107 -11.88 -5.34 -3.62
C PRO A 107 -11.16 -6.49 -4.33
N ASN A 108 -11.43 -6.66 -5.64
CA ASN A 108 -10.78 -7.66 -6.48
C ASN A 108 -9.27 -7.44 -6.67
N PHE A 109 -8.72 -6.30 -6.24
CA PHE A 109 -7.27 -6.09 -6.21
C PHE A 109 -6.56 -7.13 -5.35
N LEU A 110 -7.20 -7.61 -4.28
CA LEU A 110 -6.68 -8.70 -3.45
C LEU A 110 -6.39 -9.97 -4.26
N ILE A 111 -7.28 -10.33 -5.19
CA ILE A 111 -7.10 -11.51 -6.06
C ILE A 111 -5.83 -11.35 -6.90
N HIS A 112 -5.55 -10.14 -7.39
CA HIS A 112 -4.33 -9.88 -8.16
C HIS A 112 -3.07 -10.01 -7.31
N LEU A 113 -3.09 -9.54 -6.06
CA LEU A 113 -1.96 -9.70 -5.15
C LEU A 113 -1.70 -11.17 -4.84
N LYS A 114 -2.75 -11.95 -4.55
CA LYS A 114 -2.64 -13.41 -4.34
C LYS A 114 -2.14 -14.13 -5.58
N PHE A 115 -2.59 -13.72 -6.77
CA PHE A 115 -2.11 -14.29 -8.03
C PHE A 115 -0.63 -14.04 -8.26
N ILE A 116 -0.15 -12.82 -7.98
CA ILE A 116 1.29 -12.50 -8.05
C ILE A 116 2.06 -13.32 -7.02
N GLN A 117 1.60 -13.36 -5.77
CA GLN A 117 2.23 -14.14 -4.70
C GLN A 117 2.35 -15.63 -5.08
N PHE A 118 1.30 -16.21 -5.66
CA PHE A 118 1.29 -17.61 -6.09
C PHE A 118 2.22 -17.87 -7.28
N THR A 119 2.24 -16.97 -8.27
CA THR A 119 2.99 -17.17 -9.52
C THR A 119 4.45 -16.74 -9.46
N MET A 120 4.80 -15.86 -8.53
CA MET A 120 6.13 -15.23 -8.41
C MET A 120 6.74 -15.42 -7.02
N SER A 121 6.30 -16.42 -6.26
CA SER A 121 6.73 -16.62 -4.85
C SER A 121 8.25 -16.67 -4.71
N LYS A 122 8.92 -17.42 -5.59
CA LYS A 122 10.38 -17.56 -5.58
C LYS A 122 11.09 -16.25 -5.94
N GLU A 123 10.59 -15.55 -6.95
CA GLU A 123 11.13 -14.25 -7.35
C GLU A 123 10.99 -13.25 -6.22
N ILE A 124 9.85 -13.22 -5.53
CA ILE A 124 9.61 -12.34 -4.38
C ILE A 124 10.58 -12.66 -3.24
N GLU A 125 10.77 -13.95 -2.94
CA GLU A 125 11.65 -14.42 -1.86
C GLU A 125 13.13 -14.14 -2.13
N ILE A 126 13.55 -14.35 -3.38
CA ILE A 126 14.96 -14.19 -3.80
C ILE A 126 15.27 -12.72 -4.09
N ASP A 127 14.31 -11.95 -4.60
CA ASP A 127 14.46 -10.51 -4.83
C ASP A 127 14.52 -9.77 -3.49
N ARG A 128 15.75 -9.44 -3.07
CA ARG A 128 16.03 -8.52 -1.95
C ARG A 128 15.88 -7.05 -2.36
N GLY A 129 15.32 -6.80 -3.53
CA GLY A 129 15.16 -5.48 -4.11
C GLY A 129 13.91 -4.76 -3.65
N GLN A 130 13.77 -3.55 -4.19
CA GLN A 130 12.67 -2.65 -3.87
C GLN A 130 11.30 -3.22 -4.24
N ASN A 131 11.20 -4.02 -5.29
CA ASN A 131 9.92 -4.52 -5.78
C ASN A 131 9.27 -5.46 -4.77
N SER A 132 10.02 -6.44 -4.26
CA SER A 132 9.56 -7.32 -3.18
C SER A 132 9.18 -6.55 -1.92
N TRP A 133 9.99 -5.57 -1.52
CA TRP A 133 9.68 -4.76 -0.33
C TRP A 133 8.35 -4.00 -0.47
N VAL A 134 8.09 -3.38 -1.64
CA VAL A 134 6.82 -2.68 -1.91
C VAL A 134 5.65 -3.67 -1.98
N PHE A 135 5.87 -4.85 -2.59
CA PHE A 135 4.85 -5.89 -2.67
C PHE A 135 4.46 -6.44 -1.30
N VAL A 136 5.43 -6.73 -0.44
CA VAL A 136 5.20 -7.14 0.97
C VAL A 136 4.45 -6.05 1.73
N SER A 137 4.81 -4.79 1.53
CA SER A 137 4.12 -3.66 2.14
C SER A 137 2.66 -3.54 1.70
N LEU A 138 2.34 -3.86 0.43
CA LEU A 138 0.95 -3.94 -0.05
C LEU A 138 0.18 -5.08 0.62
N LEU A 139 0.80 -6.25 0.79
CA LEU A 139 0.17 -7.36 1.51
C LEU A 139 -0.11 -6.97 2.96
N ALA A 140 0.86 -6.33 3.63
CA ALA A 140 0.66 -5.82 5.00
C ALA A 140 -0.47 -4.78 5.07
N ALA A 141 -0.56 -3.88 4.09
CA ALA A 141 -1.64 -2.90 4.00
C ALA A 141 -3.02 -3.57 3.87
N VAL A 142 -3.14 -4.60 3.04
CA VAL A 142 -4.37 -5.41 2.91
C VAL A 142 -4.73 -6.06 4.25
N THR A 143 -3.78 -6.76 4.88
CA THR A 143 -4.00 -7.40 6.18
C THR A 143 -4.50 -6.39 7.20
N GLN A 144 -3.87 -5.21 7.29
CA GLN A 144 -4.28 -4.16 8.22
C GLN A 144 -5.67 -3.59 7.91
N ILE A 145 -6.08 -3.53 6.64
CA ILE A 145 -7.44 -3.13 6.25
C ILE A 145 -8.46 -4.16 6.72
N GLN A 146 -8.13 -5.45 6.72
CA GLN A 146 -9.03 -6.52 7.16
C GLN A 146 -9.23 -6.55 8.68
N GLU A 147 -8.29 -6.01 9.45
CA GLU A 147 -8.43 -5.87 10.90
C GLU A 147 -9.57 -4.93 11.29
N LYS A 148 -10.29 -5.27 12.36
CA LYS A 148 -11.41 -4.45 12.88
C LYS A 148 -10.91 -3.08 13.34
N ASP A 149 -9.79 -3.05 14.05
CA ASP A 149 -9.16 -1.84 14.57
C ASP A 149 -7.88 -1.52 13.78
N MET A 150 -7.80 -0.33 13.20
CA MET A 150 -6.59 0.17 12.54
C MET A 150 -5.80 1.05 13.50
N CYS A 151 -5.12 0.43 14.46
CA CYS A 151 -4.22 1.13 15.37
C CYS A 151 -2.77 1.08 14.88
N ARG A 152 -2.01 2.13 15.16
CA ARG A 152 -0.61 2.27 14.72
C ARG A 152 0.29 1.14 15.27
N ASP A 153 -0.01 0.64 16.46
CA ASP A 153 0.72 -0.46 17.12
C ASP A 153 0.59 -1.82 16.39
N ASN A 154 -0.41 -1.98 15.52
CA ASN A 154 -0.62 -3.21 14.74
C ASN A 154 0.22 -3.24 13.43
N LEU A 155 0.72 -2.09 12.97
CA LEU A 155 1.40 -1.96 11.67
C LEU A 155 2.74 -2.71 11.59
N GLN A 156 3.54 -2.64 12.65
CA GLN A 156 4.85 -3.29 12.70
C GLN A 156 4.71 -4.81 12.80
N ASN A 157 3.75 -5.28 13.60
CA ASN A 157 3.40 -6.70 13.71
C ASN A 157 2.89 -7.26 12.37
N CYS A 158 2.13 -6.49 11.59
CA CYS A 158 1.65 -6.93 10.27
C CYS A 158 2.78 -7.14 9.27
N LEU A 159 3.74 -6.21 9.18
CA LEU A 159 4.92 -6.36 8.31
C LEU A 159 5.74 -7.60 8.72
N GLU A 160 6.00 -7.77 10.01
CA GLU A 160 6.74 -8.93 10.53
C GLU A 160 5.99 -10.24 10.31
N THR A 161 4.67 -10.27 10.50
CA THR A 161 3.83 -11.45 10.28
C THR A 161 3.78 -11.83 8.80
N VAL A 162 3.65 -10.86 7.89
CA VAL A 162 3.67 -11.14 6.44
C VAL A 162 5.03 -11.70 6.03
N ILE A 163 6.12 -11.09 6.51
CA ILE A 163 7.48 -11.58 6.25
C ILE A 163 7.65 -13.01 6.80
N GLN A 164 7.26 -13.28 8.05
CA GLN A 164 7.35 -14.62 8.65
C GLN A 164 6.48 -15.66 7.93
N SER A 165 5.26 -15.30 7.52
CA SER A 165 4.37 -16.21 6.79
C SER A 165 4.89 -16.59 5.40
N GLN A 166 5.75 -15.76 4.79
CA GLN A 166 6.42 -16.07 3.53
C GLN A 166 7.51 -17.14 3.71
N TYR A 167 8.13 -17.22 4.89
CA TYR A 167 9.16 -18.23 5.20
C TYR A 167 8.60 -19.57 5.72
N ILE A 168 7.31 -19.67 6.04
CA ILE A 168 6.68 -20.90 6.56
C ILE A 168 6.20 -21.83 5.42
N VAL A 169 6.29 -21.40 4.15
CA VAL A 169 5.84 -22.23 3.01
C VAL A 169 6.80 -23.41 2.71
N GLU A 170 7.95 -23.51 3.38
CA GLU A 170 8.87 -24.67 3.30
C GLU A 170 8.52 -25.81 4.27
N GLY A 171 7.25 -26.18 4.38
CA GLY A 171 6.80 -27.14 5.39
C GLY A 171 5.60 -28.01 5.04
N ILE A 172 5.40 -28.40 3.77
CA ILE A 172 4.54 -29.54 3.37
C ILE A 172 5.17 -30.25 2.18
#